data_AF-A0A7R8ZBI7-F1
#
_entry.id   AF-A0A7R8ZBI7-F1
#
_cell.length_a   1.000
_cell.length_b   1.000
_cell.length_c   1.000
_cell.angle_alpha   90.00
_cell.angle_beta   90.00
_cell.angle_gamma   90.00
#
_symmetry.space_group_name_H-M   'P 1'
#
loop_
_entity.id
_entity.type
_entity.pdbx_description
1 polymer ?
#
loop_
_entity_poly.entity_id
_entity_poly.type
_entity_poly.pdbx_seq_one_letter_code
_entity_poly.pdbx_strand_id
1 'polypeptide(L)'
;MSTYFGKGGSNYLYLRVPMGACDFSTRYYSYDDVQGDTEWEHFDLIDNDYQLKVPIIKRASELRGETIKLFATPWSAPWWMKINGTTKGIAHLDEQYYQPWANYFLKYFDAFARQNISFWGVNPQNEPSQGYNYASSIPVMGWSPEAYTEWVANYLGPTLEKGGYGNLKLMILDDNRMWLPNWVNTVLANEKTNNYSSGIAIHWYTDSSSSDVALRQAHEAQPDKFLMYTEACNLVRVTREDLGDWEVGERYANSMLQAFNNWVVGWTDWNMALNEDGGPATFNDNPTIWGYNAAIIVNATGDEFYKQPPYYFQAHYSMFVPPGSVHIQLTYPNPGGLLHVAFLTPENNVVVILYNGNDQDIPTVIIDPERGNISINVEARSINTIVYK
;
A
#
# COMPACT_ATOMS: atom_id res chain seq x y z
N MET A 1 12.64 -10.87 7.62
CA MET A 1 12.00 -11.80 6.64
C MET A 1 11.10 -12.85 7.28
N SER A 2 11.61 -13.83 8.05
CA SER A 2 10.75 -14.87 8.66
C SER A 2 9.65 -14.32 9.57
N THR A 3 9.91 -13.19 10.23
CA THR A 3 8.91 -12.43 10.98
C THR A 3 7.69 -12.05 10.12
N TYR A 4 7.85 -11.67 8.86
CA TYR A 4 6.73 -11.29 7.99
C TYR A 4 6.12 -12.46 7.23
N PHE A 5 6.95 -13.36 6.69
CA PHE A 5 6.50 -14.37 5.73
C PHE A 5 6.67 -15.82 6.19
N GLY A 6 7.46 -16.05 7.23
CA GLY A 6 7.74 -17.40 7.71
C GLY A 6 6.58 -17.95 8.53
N LYS A 7 6.57 -19.27 8.69
CA LYS A 7 5.64 -19.97 9.61
C LYS A 7 5.76 -19.39 11.03
N GLY A 8 4.63 -18.98 11.60
CA GLY A 8 4.57 -18.33 12.92
C GLY A 8 4.93 -16.83 12.92
N GLY A 9 5.21 -16.24 11.75
CA GLY A 9 5.25 -14.79 11.54
C GLY A 9 3.87 -14.20 11.25
N SER A 10 3.82 -12.95 10.80
CA SER A 10 2.57 -12.24 10.48
C SER A 10 1.88 -12.71 9.20
N ASN A 11 2.48 -13.62 8.42
CA ASN A 11 1.86 -14.25 7.25
C ASN A 11 1.45 -13.23 6.15
N TYR A 12 2.29 -12.25 5.86
CA TYR A 12 2.02 -11.25 4.81
C TYR A 12 1.90 -11.90 3.43
N LEU A 13 0.97 -11.37 2.61
CA LEU A 13 0.69 -11.85 1.25
C LEU A 13 1.13 -10.86 0.15
N TYR A 14 1.06 -9.57 0.43
CA TYR A 14 1.33 -8.51 -0.55
C TYR A 14 2.69 -7.88 -0.33
N LEU A 15 3.34 -7.49 -1.42
CA LEU A 15 4.51 -6.60 -1.42
C LEU A 15 4.34 -5.53 -2.51
N ARG A 16 4.46 -4.27 -2.11
CA ARG A 16 4.54 -3.14 -3.04
C ARG A 16 5.99 -2.96 -3.49
N VAL A 17 6.21 -2.79 -4.78
CA VAL A 17 7.55 -2.66 -5.36
C VAL A 17 7.66 -1.35 -6.14
N PRO A 18 8.53 -0.42 -5.70
CA PRO A 18 8.82 0.76 -6.49
C PRO A 18 9.41 0.47 -7.88
N MET A 19 8.91 1.19 -8.88
CA MET A 19 9.48 1.23 -10.23
C MET A 19 10.43 2.44 -10.29
N GLY A 20 11.73 2.19 -10.21
CA GLY A 20 12.75 3.22 -10.08
C GLY A 20 12.93 3.67 -8.63
N ALA A 21 13.53 4.85 -8.45
CA ALA A 21 13.69 5.46 -7.13
C ALA A 21 12.38 5.98 -6.56
N CYS A 22 12.20 5.78 -5.26
CA CYS A 22 11.24 6.50 -4.42
C CYS A 22 11.98 7.45 -3.47
N ASP A 23 11.23 8.10 -2.59
CA ASP A 23 11.75 8.90 -1.50
C ASP A 23 12.64 8.09 -0.53
N PHE A 24 12.34 6.81 -0.28
CA PHE A 24 13.15 5.85 0.49
C PHE A 24 14.26 5.14 -0.32
N SER A 25 14.73 5.78 -1.38
CA SER A 25 15.96 5.37 -2.07
C SER A 25 17.17 6.16 -1.55
N THR A 26 18.39 5.68 -1.79
CA THR A 26 19.61 6.43 -1.40
C THR A 26 20.02 7.49 -2.42
N ARG A 27 19.39 7.49 -3.60
CA ARG A 27 19.57 8.49 -4.67
C ARG A 27 18.37 8.43 -5.62
N TYR A 28 18.23 9.46 -6.45
CA TYR A 28 17.34 9.41 -7.61
C TYR A 28 17.94 8.55 -8.72
N TYR A 29 17.09 7.75 -9.36
CA TYR A 29 17.39 7.02 -10.58
C TYR A 29 16.07 6.59 -11.23
N SER A 30 16.08 6.45 -12.56
CA SER A 30 15.11 5.62 -13.28
C SER A 30 15.82 4.39 -13.84
N TYR A 31 15.10 3.53 -14.57
CA TYR A 31 15.71 2.40 -15.29
C TYR A 31 16.27 2.82 -16.64
N ASP A 32 16.05 4.08 -17.07
CA ASP A 32 16.67 4.66 -18.26
C ASP A 32 16.82 6.18 -18.14
N ASP A 33 18.00 6.61 -17.69
CA ASP A 33 18.35 8.02 -17.55
C ASP A 33 19.11 8.57 -18.79
N VAL A 34 19.16 7.83 -19.90
CA VAL A 34 19.73 8.29 -21.18
C VAL A 34 18.72 9.20 -21.88
N GLN A 35 19.06 10.49 -21.98
CA GLN A 35 18.14 11.49 -22.53
C GLN A 35 17.70 11.16 -23.96
N GLY A 36 16.38 11.07 -24.16
CA GLY A 36 15.78 10.87 -25.48
C GLY A 36 15.73 9.41 -25.93
N ASP A 37 16.07 8.44 -25.08
CA ASP A 37 15.94 7.02 -25.39
C ASP A 37 14.48 6.55 -25.29
N THR A 38 13.67 6.93 -26.29
CA THR A 38 12.24 6.54 -26.33
C THR A 38 12.01 5.10 -26.78
N GLU A 39 13.03 4.45 -27.33
CA GLU A 39 13.01 3.04 -27.75
C GLU A 39 13.49 2.10 -26.63
N TRP A 40 13.98 2.66 -25.53
CA TRP A 40 14.43 1.94 -24.34
C TRP A 40 15.58 0.97 -24.63
N GLU A 41 16.56 1.43 -25.42
CA GLU A 41 17.77 0.67 -25.75
C GLU A 41 18.69 0.49 -24.53
N HIS A 42 18.66 1.45 -23.61
CA HIS A 42 19.48 1.46 -22.39
C HIS A 42 18.70 1.08 -21.13
N PHE A 43 17.42 0.70 -21.26
CA PHE A 43 16.63 0.27 -20.12
C PHE A 43 17.23 -0.98 -19.46
N ASP A 44 17.54 -0.89 -18.17
CA ASP A 44 17.82 -2.05 -17.33
C ASP A 44 17.44 -1.79 -15.87
N LEU A 45 17.18 -2.87 -15.13
CA LEU A 45 17.17 -2.79 -13.68
C LEU A 45 18.57 -2.41 -13.19
N ILE A 46 18.65 -1.70 -12.07
CA ILE A 46 19.94 -1.31 -11.51
C ILE A 46 20.45 -2.36 -10.53
N ASP A 47 21.73 -2.25 -10.14
CA ASP A 47 22.35 -3.18 -9.19
C ASP A 47 21.55 -3.38 -7.89
N ASN A 48 20.93 -2.32 -7.35
CA ASN A 48 20.11 -2.41 -6.15
C ASN A 48 18.89 -3.33 -6.34
N ASP A 49 18.28 -3.36 -7.52
CA ASP A 49 17.17 -4.27 -7.81
C ASP A 49 17.64 -5.72 -7.78
N TYR A 50 18.76 -6.01 -8.45
CA TYR A 50 19.34 -7.35 -8.52
C TYR A 50 19.88 -7.85 -7.18
N GLN A 51 20.47 -6.96 -6.37
CA GLN A 51 21.15 -7.31 -5.12
C GLN A 51 20.22 -7.27 -3.91
N LEU A 52 19.16 -6.46 -3.92
CA LEU A 52 18.27 -6.27 -2.77
C LEU A 52 16.85 -6.73 -3.07
N LYS A 53 16.15 -6.08 -4.02
CA LYS A 53 14.71 -6.30 -4.24
C LYS A 53 14.41 -7.72 -4.73
N VAL A 54 15.12 -8.18 -5.77
CA VAL A 54 14.93 -9.53 -6.35
C VAL A 54 15.17 -10.64 -5.32
N PRO A 55 16.29 -10.66 -4.56
CA PRO A 55 16.50 -11.65 -3.50
C PRO A 55 15.46 -11.60 -2.39
N ILE A 56 15.05 -10.40 -1.94
CA ILE A 56 14.02 -10.24 -0.89
C ILE A 56 12.68 -10.81 -1.34
N ILE A 57 12.25 -10.52 -2.56
CA ILE A 57 10.99 -11.02 -3.14
C ILE A 57 10.99 -12.54 -3.22
N LYS A 58 12.07 -13.13 -3.74
CA LYS A 58 12.23 -14.59 -3.83
C LYS A 58 12.21 -15.22 -2.44
N ARG A 59 12.94 -14.63 -1.50
CA ARG A 59 13.00 -15.11 -0.11
C ARG A 59 11.65 -15.03 0.60
N ALA A 60 10.86 -13.99 0.34
CA ALA A 60 9.50 -13.86 0.88
C ALA A 60 8.60 -15.00 0.39
N SER A 61 8.64 -15.30 -0.92
CA SER A 61 7.85 -16.39 -1.51
C SER A 61 8.29 -17.76 -0.99
N GLU A 62 9.60 -18.01 -0.88
CA GLU A 62 10.13 -19.24 -0.29
C GLU A 62 9.66 -19.45 1.15
N LEU A 63 9.74 -18.42 1.99
CA LEU A 63 9.37 -18.51 3.41
C LEU A 63 7.87 -18.75 3.59
N ARG A 64 7.06 -18.18 2.70
CA ARG A 64 5.61 -18.34 2.71
C ARG A 64 5.18 -19.71 2.16
N GLY A 65 5.98 -20.31 1.27
CA GLY A 65 5.63 -21.53 0.56
C GLY A 65 4.66 -21.32 -0.60
N GLU A 66 4.34 -20.07 -0.93
CA GLU A 66 3.53 -19.67 -2.08
C GLU A 66 4.03 -18.34 -2.66
N THR A 67 3.69 -18.07 -3.91
CA THR A 67 4.07 -16.83 -4.58
C THR A 67 3.43 -15.62 -3.90
N ILE A 68 4.27 -14.67 -3.48
CA ILE A 68 3.81 -13.38 -2.95
C ILE A 68 3.12 -12.57 -4.04
N LYS A 69 2.03 -11.88 -3.71
CA LYS A 69 1.35 -10.98 -4.64
C LYS A 69 2.06 -9.64 -4.68
N LEU A 70 2.78 -9.39 -5.77
CA LEU A 70 3.47 -8.13 -5.99
C LEU A 70 2.57 -7.13 -6.69
N PHE A 71 2.64 -5.86 -6.31
CA PHE A 71 2.14 -4.78 -7.16
C PHE A 71 3.18 -3.67 -7.29
N ALA A 72 3.29 -3.14 -8.51
CA ALA A 72 4.32 -2.16 -8.88
C ALA A 72 3.73 -0.75 -8.93
N THR A 73 4.51 0.24 -8.51
CA THR A 73 4.13 1.65 -8.63
C THR A 73 5.36 2.48 -9.03
N PRO A 74 5.29 3.36 -10.04
CA PRO A 74 6.32 4.36 -10.28
C PRO A 74 6.10 5.63 -9.46
N TRP A 75 7.19 6.23 -8.98
CA TRP A 75 7.18 7.57 -8.37
C TRP A 75 7.37 8.67 -9.40
N SER A 76 8.17 8.42 -10.43
CA SER A 76 8.42 9.37 -11.50
C SER A 76 8.85 8.63 -12.78
N ALA A 77 8.48 9.18 -13.93
CA ALA A 77 9.16 8.90 -15.19
C ALA A 77 10.62 9.40 -15.16
N PRO A 78 11.49 8.97 -16.10
CA PRO A 78 12.78 9.59 -16.32
C PRO A 78 12.67 11.11 -16.42
N TRP A 79 13.64 11.82 -15.85
CA TRP A 79 13.59 13.28 -15.71
C TRP A 79 13.43 14.00 -17.07
N TRP A 80 14.00 13.44 -18.13
CA TRP A 80 13.97 13.98 -19.49
C TRP A 80 12.61 13.84 -20.18
N MET A 81 11.69 13.05 -19.63
CA MET A 81 10.32 12.93 -20.13
C MET A 81 9.35 13.98 -19.59
N LYS A 82 9.81 14.82 -18.65
CA LYS A 82 8.94 15.69 -17.87
C LYS A 82 9.08 17.13 -18.33
N ILE A 83 7.97 17.88 -18.30
CA ILE A 83 7.92 19.26 -18.79
C ILE A 83 8.90 20.21 -18.08
N ASN A 84 9.30 19.88 -16.85
CA ASN A 84 10.22 20.66 -16.04
C ASN A 84 11.68 20.14 -16.11
N GLY A 85 11.92 19.01 -16.78
CA GLY A 85 13.24 18.37 -16.83
C GLY A 85 13.77 17.90 -15.49
N THR A 86 12.92 17.69 -14.46
CA THR A 86 13.35 17.24 -13.14
C THR A 86 12.42 16.20 -12.53
N THR A 87 12.89 15.47 -11.51
CA THR A 87 12.09 14.49 -10.78
C THR A 87 11.24 15.09 -9.65
N LYS A 88 11.40 16.38 -9.33
CA LYS A 88 10.85 17.04 -8.13
C LYS A 88 9.92 18.22 -8.50
N GLY A 89 9.26 18.79 -7.49
CA GLY A 89 8.41 19.98 -7.64
C GLY A 89 7.19 19.75 -8.54
N ILE A 90 6.72 20.83 -9.19
CA ILE A 90 5.63 20.74 -10.17
C ILE A 90 6.18 20.06 -11.43
N ALA A 91 5.71 18.85 -11.72
CA ALA A 91 6.31 18.00 -12.73
C ALA A 91 5.25 17.09 -13.37
N HIS A 92 4.99 17.28 -14.66
CA HIS A 92 4.06 16.46 -15.44
C HIS A 92 4.81 15.74 -16.57
N LEU A 93 4.26 14.63 -17.02
CA LEU A 93 4.74 13.98 -18.23
C LEU A 93 4.46 14.89 -19.43
N ASP A 94 5.46 15.10 -20.29
CA ASP A 94 5.23 15.76 -21.56
C ASP A 94 4.46 14.81 -22.50
N GLU A 95 3.40 15.31 -23.13
CA GLU A 95 2.47 14.53 -23.96
C GLU A 95 3.18 13.73 -25.06
N GLN A 96 4.29 14.24 -25.59
CA GLN A 96 5.08 13.53 -26.59
C GLN A 96 5.62 12.17 -26.08
N TYR A 97 5.73 12.00 -24.76
CA TYR A 97 6.23 10.77 -24.12
C TYR A 97 5.14 9.87 -23.56
N TYR A 98 3.85 10.12 -23.84
CA TYR A 98 2.76 9.26 -23.32
C TYR A 98 2.91 7.80 -23.73
N GLN A 99 3.18 7.52 -25.01
CA GLN A 99 3.40 6.16 -25.49
C GLN A 99 4.75 5.58 -25.04
N PRO A 100 5.89 6.30 -25.16
CA PRO A 100 7.16 5.86 -24.59
C PRO A 100 7.02 5.45 -23.11
N TRP A 101 6.40 6.29 -22.27
CA TRP A 101 6.19 5.99 -20.86
C TRP A 101 5.32 4.75 -20.63
N ALA A 102 4.28 4.51 -21.43
CA ALA A 102 3.54 3.25 -21.36
C ALA A 102 4.41 2.03 -21.73
N ASN A 103 5.31 2.16 -22.71
CA ASN A 103 6.25 1.09 -23.08
C ASN A 103 7.27 0.80 -21.97
N TYR A 104 7.63 1.79 -21.15
CA TYR A 104 8.50 1.61 -19.99
C TYR A 104 7.95 0.58 -18.99
N PHE A 105 6.63 0.54 -18.80
CA PHE A 105 5.98 -0.47 -17.94
C PHE A 105 6.18 -1.88 -18.48
N LEU A 106 6.10 -2.07 -19.81
CA LEU A 106 6.39 -3.37 -20.42
C LEU A 106 7.83 -3.80 -20.16
N LYS A 107 8.79 -2.88 -20.37
CA LYS A 107 10.21 -3.15 -20.10
C LYS A 107 10.45 -3.53 -18.64
N TYR A 108 9.77 -2.87 -17.70
CA TYR A 108 9.83 -3.20 -16.28
C TYR A 108 9.33 -4.63 -16.01
N PHE A 109 8.14 -4.97 -16.49
CA PHE A 109 7.59 -6.31 -16.27
C PHE A 109 8.40 -7.40 -16.96
N ASP A 110 8.89 -7.15 -18.19
CA ASP A 110 9.78 -8.07 -18.90
C ASP A 110 11.10 -8.28 -18.15
N ALA A 111 11.65 -7.23 -17.53
CA ALA A 111 12.88 -7.32 -16.75
C ALA A 111 12.71 -8.18 -15.49
N PHE A 112 11.62 -8.02 -14.75
CA PHE A 112 11.32 -8.89 -13.60
C PHE A 112 10.90 -10.30 -14.03
N ALA A 113 10.21 -10.46 -15.16
CA ALA A 113 9.87 -11.77 -15.71
C ALA A 113 11.12 -12.59 -16.05
N ARG A 114 12.18 -11.95 -16.59
CA ARG A 114 13.51 -12.57 -16.78
C ARG A 114 14.14 -13.06 -15.47
N GLN A 115 13.73 -12.52 -14.32
CA GLN A 115 14.15 -12.98 -13.00
C GLN A 115 13.21 -14.04 -12.39
N ASN A 116 12.24 -14.54 -13.15
CA ASN A 116 11.15 -15.41 -12.70
C ASN A 116 10.26 -14.76 -11.62
N ILE A 117 10.00 -13.46 -11.76
CA ILE A 117 9.12 -12.70 -10.87
C ILE A 117 7.96 -12.15 -11.69
N SER A 118 6.73 -12.42 -11.23
CA SER A 118 5.49 -11.93 -11.82
C SER A 118 4.74 -11.00 -10.87
N PHE A 119 3.99 -10.05 -11.42
CA PHE A 119 3.18 -9.12 -10.65
C PHE A 119 1.70 -9.52 -10.65
N TRP A 120 1.02 -9.26 -9.54
CA TRP A 120 -0.42 -9.35 -9.40
C TRP A 120 -1.11 -8.06 -9.85
N GLY A 121 -0.51 -6.90 -9.57
CA GLY A 121 -1.12 -5.60 -9.86
C GLY A 121 -0.12 -4.51 -10.22
N VAL A 122 -0.67 -3.35 -10.60
CA VAL A 122 0.10 -2.15 -10.93
C VAL A 122 -0.73 -0.90 -10.64
N ASN A 123 -0.06 0.12 -10.12
CA ASN A 123 -0.63 1.45 -9.97
C ASN A 123 0.01 2.34 -11.05
N PRO A 124 -0.77 3.09 -11.85
CA PRO A 124 -0.22 3.92 -12.92
C PRO A 124 0.74 5.01 -12.43
N GLN A 125 0.59 5.50 -11.20
CA GLN A 125 1.44 6.52 -10.60
C GLN A 125 1.26 6.56 -9.08
N ASN A 126 2.35 6.68 -8.32
CA ASN A 126 2.31 7.02 -6.89
C ASN A 126 1.90 8.47 -6.67
N GLU A 127 0.88 8.72 -5.85
CA GLU A 127 0.43 10.04 -5.43
C GLU A 127 0.41 11.09 -6.57
N PRO A 128 -0.40 10.87 -7.63
CA PRO A 128 -0.48 11.78 -8.77
C PRO A 128 -0.82 13.23 -8.39
N SER A 129 -1.38 13.50 -7.21
CA SER A 129 -1.60 14.86 -6.74
C SER A 129 -0.31 15.59 -6.32
N GLN A 130 0.72 14.87 -5.86
CA GLN A 130 1.96 15.48 -5.34
C GLN A 130 2.80 16.16 -6.42
N GLY A 131 2.66 15.75 -7.68
CA GLY A 131 3.35 16.44 -8.78
C GLY A 131 2.79 17.83 -9.10
N TYR A 132 1.80 18.31 -8.35
CA TYR A 132 1.34 19.72 -8.35
C TYR A 132 1.88 20.53 -7.16
N ASN A 133 2.68 19.90 -6.29
CA ASN A 133 3.26 20.56 -5.13
C ASN A 133 4.67 21.10 -5.46
N TYR A 134 4.80 22.43 -5.53
CA TYR A 134 6.09 23.09 -5.80
C TYR A 134 7.17 22.77 -4.76
N ALA A 135 6.79 22.51 -3.51
CA ALA A 135 7.72 22.20 -2.43
C ALA A 135 8.14 20.73 -2.38
N SER A 136 7.65 19.88 -3.30
CA SER A 136 8.02 18.46 -3.32
C SER A 136 9.51 18.30 -3.57
N SER A 137 10.20 17.65 -2.62
CA SER A 137 11.63 17.38 -2.67
C SER A 137 11.95 15.92 -2.97
N ILE A 138 10.94 15.11 -3.30
CA ILE A 138 11.02 13.66 -3.56
C ILE A 138 10.65 13.37 -5.03
N PRO A 139 10.86 12.14 -5.56
CA PRO A 139 10.46 11.86 -6.93
C PRO A 139 8.92 11.84 -7.03
N VAL A 140 8.37 12.62 -7.95
CA VAL A 140 6.92 12.78 -8.16
C VAL A 140 6.60 12.90 -9.64
N MET A 141 5.40 12.52 -10.06
CA MET A 141 4.85 12.85 -11.38
C MET A 141 3.36 13.14 -11.26
N GLY A 142 2.97 14.36 -11.63
CA GLY A 142 1.64 14.88 -11.42
C GLY A 142 0.70 14.51 -12.55
N TRP A 143 -0.53 14.16 -12.20
CA TRP A 143 -1.59 13.92 -13.18
C TRP A 143 -2.91 14.54 -12.72
N SER A 144 -3.52 15.32 -13.61
CA SER A 144 -4.92 15.72 -13.42
C SER A 144 -5.80 14.50 -13.70
N PRO A 145 -7.03 14.44 -13.16
CA PRO A 145 -7.96 13.37 -13.50
C PRO A 145 -8.10 13.17 -15.02
N GLU A 146 -8.17 14.26 -15.79
CA GLU A 146 -8.36 14.24 -17.24
C GLU A 146 -7.15 13.69 -17.98
N ALA A 147 -5.94 14.19 -17.66
CA ALA A 147 -4.70 13.71 -18.27
C ALA A 147 -4.43 12.24 -17.90
N TYR A 148 -4.70 11.87 -16.65
CA TYR A 148 -4.61 10.48 -16.18
C TYR A 148 -5.56 9.57 -16.96
N THR A 149 -6.81 10.03 -17.15
CA THR A 149 -7.83 9.30 -17.91
C THR A 149 -7.40 9.08 -19.34
N GLU A 150 -6.93 10.13 -20.03
CA GLU A 150 -6.44 10.05 -21.40
C GLU A 150 -5.28 9.07 -21.53
N TRP A 151 -4.30 9.17 -20.62
CA TRP A 151 -3.13 8.31 -20.65
C TRP A 151 -3.47 6.83 -20.37
N VAL A 152 -4.30 6.55 -19.36
CA VAL A 152 -4.71 5.17 -19.05
C VAL A 152 -5.57 4.58 -20.17
N ALA A 153 -6.56 5.33 -20.68
CA ALA A 153 -7.50 4.86 -21.69
C ALA A 153 -6.83 4.55 -23.03
N ASN A 154 -5.90 5.41 -23.48
CA ASN A 154 -5.39 5.39 -24.85
C ASN A 154 -3.94 4.90 -24.96
N TYR A 155 -3.19 4.85 -23.86
CA TYR A 155 -1.78 4.46 -23.87
C TYR A 155 -1.51 3.28 -22.93
N LEU A 156 -1.60 3.46 -21.61
CA LEU A 156 -1.18 2.42 -20.65
C LEU A 156 -2.01 1.14 -20.77
N GLY A 157 -3.34 1.23 -20.71
CA GLY A 157 -4.23 0.07 -20.78
C GLY A 157 -4.02 -0.78 -22.04
N PRO A 158 -4.12 -0.19 -23.26
CA PRO A 158 -3.86 -0.91 -24.50
C PRO A 158 -2.44 -1.46 -24.63
N THR A 159 -1.44 -0.77 -24.06
CA THR A 159 -0.05 -1.21 -24.09
C THR A 159 0.16 -2.44 -23.22
N LEU A 160 -0.37 -2.45 -21.99
CA LEU A 160 -0.32 -3.63 -21.10
C LEU A 160 -1.06 -4.81 -21.72
N GLU A 161 -2.25 -4.59 -22.28
CA GLU A 161 -3.04 -5.64 -22.92
C GLU A 161 -2.29 -6.29 -24.09
N LYS A 162 -1.79 -5.48 -25.04
CA LYS A 162 -1.02 -5.97 -26.21
C LYS A 162 0.32 -6.60 -25.82
N GLY A 163 0.94 -6.11 -24.74
CA GLY A 163 2.20 -6.63 -24.21
C GLY A 163 2.06 -7.93 -23.42
N GLY A 164 0.86 -8.50 -23.27
CA GLY A 164 0.62 -9.74 -22.52
C GLY A 164 0.43 -9.56 -21.02
N TYR A 165 0.32 -8.31 -20.54
CA TYR A 165 0.14 -7.93 -19.15
C TYR A 165 -1.29 -7.45 -18.83
N GLY A 166 -2.26 -7.68 -19.72
CA GLY A 166 -3.68 -7.29 -19.51
C GLY A 166 -4.37 -7.96 -18.32
N ASN A 167 -3.78 -9.01 -17.74
CA ASN A 167 -4.30 -9.67 -16.53
C ASN A 167 -3.89 -9.00 -15.21
N LEU A 168 -2.95 -8.04 -15.26
CA LEU A 168 -2.56 -7.27 -14.08
C LEU A 168 -3.76 -6.52 -13.51
N LYS A 169 -3.87 -6.49 -12.18
CA LYS A 169 -4.83 -5.62 -11.49
C LYS A 169 -4.33 -4.19 -11.54
N LEU A 170 -4.80 -3.44 -12.53
CA LEU A 170 -4.56 -2.00 -12.61
C LEU A 170 -5.44 -1.29 -11.57
N MET A 171 -4.80 -0.63 -10.61
CA MET A 171 -5.47 0.10 -9.54
C MET A 171 -5.21 1.60 -9.71
N ILE A 172 -6.28 2.37 -9.89
CA ILE A 172 -6.18 3.81 -10.13
C ILE A 172 -6.08 4.60 -8.82
N LEU A 173 -5.85 5.92 -8.92
CA LEU A 173 -5.62 6.86 -7.82
C LEU A 173 -4.23 6.70 -7.17
N ASP A 174 -4.03 5.72 -6.29
CA ASP A 174 -2.82 5.51 -5.47
C ASP A 174 -2.39 6.79 -4.73
N ASP A 175 -3.37 7.41 -4.08
CA ASP A 175 -3.26 8.68 -3.37
C ASP A 175 -4.27 8.69 -2.20
N ASN A 176 -4.27 9.77 -1.43
CA ASN A 176 -4.99 9.92 -0.20
C ASN A 176 -6.51 9.85 -0.33
N ARG A 177 -7.17 9.31 0.70
CA ARG A 177 -8.63 9.16 0.78
C ARG A 177 -9.42 10.43 0.46
N MET A 178 -8.87 11.62 0.75
CA MET A 178 -9.53 12.89 0.48
C MET A 178 -9.90 13.13 -1.00
N TRP A 179 -9.27 12.41 -1.93
CA TRP A 179 -9.58 12.47 -3.36
C TRP A 179 -10.84 11.67 -3.75
N LEU A 180 -11.36 10.86 -2.83
CA LEU A 180 -12.62 10.15 -3.02
C LEU A 180 -13.84 11.02 -2.69
N PRO A 181 -14.97 10.81 -3.38
CA PRO A 181 -15.12 9.99 -4.59
C PRO A 181 -14.76 10.77 -5.87
N ASN A 182 -14.58 12.09 -5.80
CA ASN A 182 -14.63 12.98 -6.96
C ASN A 182 -13.54 12.71 -8.02
N TRP A 183 -12.27 12.59 -7.60
CA TRP A 183 -11.16 12.35 -8.54
C TRP A 183 -11.37 11.03 -9.30
N VAL A 184 -11.75 9.99 -8.56
CA VAL A 184 -12.01 8.64 -9.08
C VAL A 184 -13.22 8.61 -10.00
N ASN A 185 -14.30 9.33 -9.66
CA ASN A 185 -15.49 9.42 -10.51
C ASN A 185 -15.18 10.07 -11.86
N THR A 186 -14.34 11.11 -11.89
CA THR A 186 -13.89 11.71 -13.17
C THR A 186 -13.14 10.69 -14.02
N VAL A 187 -12.23 9.92 -13.42
CA VAL A 187 -11.41 8.94 -14.14
C VAL A 187 -12.23 7.76 -14.65
N LEU A 188 -13.14 7.23 -13.83
CA LEU A 188 -13.96 6.06 -14.15
C LEU A 188 -15.21 6.38 -14.97
N ALA A 189 -15.51 7.66 -15.21
CA ALA A 189 -16.54 8.07 -16.17
C ALA A 189 -16.16 7.72 -17.62
N ASN A 190 -14.86 7.56 -17.91
CA ASN A 190 -14.39 7.04 -19.19
C ASN A 190 -14.49 5.51 -19.23
N GLU A 191 -15.23 4.97 -20.21
CA GLU A 191 -15.49 3.54 -20.34
C GLU A 191 -14.20 2.71 -20.50
N LYS A 192 -13.22 3.17 -21.29
CA LYS A 192 -11.96 2.44 -21.49
C LYS A 192 -11.16 2.37 -20.19
N THR A 193 -10.99 3.51 -19.51
CA THR A 193 -10.29 3.53 -18.22
C THR A 193 -11.01 2.66 -17.20
N ASN A 194 -12.34 2.70 -17.15
CA ASN A 194 -13.13 1.85 -16.28
C ASN A 194 -12.89 0.35 -16.58
N ASN A 195 -12.92 -0.04 -17.85
CA ASN A 195 -12.69 -1.43 -18.27
C ASN A 195 -11.29 -1.94 -17.94
N TYR A 196 -10.26 -1.10 -18.08
CA TYR A 196 -8.89 -1.46 -17.69
C TYR A 196 -8.68 -1.48 -16.17
N SER A 197 -9.46 -0.70 -15.40
CA SER A 197 -9.30 -0.57 -13.96
C SER A 197 -9.96 -1.74 -13.21
N SER A 198 -9.20 -2.41 -12.35
CA SER A 198 -9.70 -3.47 -11.47
C SER A 198 -10.09 -2.96 -10.08
N GLY A 199 -9.47 -1.87 -9.61
CA GLY A 199 -9.68 -1.35 -8.27
C GLY A 199 -9.19 0.08 -8.10
N ILE A 200 -9.35 0.61 -6.89
CA ILE A 200 -8.98 1.96 -6.47
C ILE A 200 -7.97 1.81 -5.32
N ALA A 201 -6.77 2.34 -5.54
CA ALA A 201 -5.67 2.36 -4.58
C ALA A 201 -5.72 3.63 -3.73
N ILE A 202 -5.55 3.49 -2.41
CA ILE A 202 -5.79 4.55 -1.42
C ILE A 202 -4.61 4.63 -0.43
N HIS A 203 -4.22 5.85 -0.08
CA HIS A 203 -3.22 6.14 0.96
C HIS A 203 -3.86 6.69 2.24
N TRP A 204 -3.21 6.46 3.39
CA TRP A 204 -3.74 6.75 4.73
C TRP A 204 -3.46 8.18 5.27
N TYR A 205 -2.58 8.95 4.64
CA TYR A 205 -1.95 10.10 5.30
C TYR A 205 -2.89 11.26 5.66
N THR A 206 -4.05 11.35 5.01
CA THR A 206 -5.07 12.38 5.29
C THR A 206 -6.32 11.82 5.96
N ASP A 207 -6.26 10.62 6.54
CA ASP A 207 -7.45 9.99 7.13
C ASP A 207 -7.99 10.74 8.35
N SER A 208 -7.12 11.38 9.14
CA SER A 208 -7.54 12.20 10.29
C SER A 208 -8.36 13.43 9.88
N SER A 209 -8.27 13.86 8.62
CA SER A 209 -8.97 15.03 8.06
C SER A 209 -9.98 14.68 6.97
N SER A 210 -10.18 13.40 6.67
CA SER A 210 -11.15 12.91 5.67
C SER A 210 -12.12 11.93 6.29
N SER A 211 -13.36 11.87 5.81
CA SER A 211 -14.37 10.96 6.37
C SER A 211 -14.25 9.55 5.77
N ASP A 212 -14.43 8.52 6.60
CA ASP A 212 -14.57 7.13 6.18
C ASP A 212 -15.80 6.90 5.28
N VAL A 213 -16.81 7.80 5.35
CA VAL A 213 -17.95 7.84 4.43
C VAL A 213 -17.50 7.87 2.96
N ALA A 214 -16.35 8.50 2.67
CA ALA A 214 -15.83 8.59 1.30
C ALA A 214 -15.52 7.21 0.70
N LEU A 215 -15.13 6.22 1.52
CA LEU A 215 -14.93 4.83 1.09
C LEU A 215 -16.25 4.19 0.67
N ARG A 216 -17.31 4.37 1.47
CA ARG A 216 -18.65 3.87 1.15
C ARG A 216 -19.19 4.50 -0.14
N GLN A 217 -19.04 5.82 -0.28
CA GLN A 217 -19.45 6.54 -1.49
C GLN A 217 -18.69 6.06 -2.74
N ALA A 218 -17.38 5.81 -2.62
CA ALA A 218 -16.58 5.28 -3.72
C ALA A 218 -17.05 3.87 -4.12
N HIS A 219 -17.31 2.99 -3.15
CA HIS A 219 -17.85 1.66 -3.43
C HIS A 219 -19.25 1.72 -4.04
N GLU A 220 -20.17 2.52 -3.49
CA GLU A 220 -21.53 2.68 -4.02
C GLU A 220 -21.53 3.22 -5.46
N ALA A 221 -20.62 4.13 -5.78
CA ALA A 221 -20.48 4.67 -7.13
C ALA A 221 -19.86 3.65 -8.11
N GLN A 222 -19.01 2.75 -7.63
CA GLN A 222 -18.23 1.81 -8.45
C GLN A 222 -18.14 0.42 -7.78
N PRO A 223 -19.26 -0.30 -7.63
CA PRO A 223 -19.32 -1.52 -6.81
C PRO A 223 -18.48 -2.68 -7.34
N ASP A 224 -18.20 -2.69 -8.64
CA ASP A 224 -17.37 -3.70 -9.30
C ASP A 224 -15.85 -3.44 -9.14
N LYS A 225 -15.46 -2.31 -8.51
CA LYS A 225 -14.05 -1.96 -8.26
C LYS A 225 -13.73 -2.18 -6.80
N PHE A 226 -12.71 -2.99 -6.52
CA PHE A 226 -12.26 -3.17 -5.14
C PHE A 226 -11.54 -1.92 -4.62
N LEU A 227 -11.66 -1.65 -3.33
CA LEU A 227 -10.87 -0.62 -2.65
C LEU A 227 -9.70 -1.27 -1.91
N MET A 228 -8.49 -0.74 -2.04
CA MET A 228 -7.32 -1.27 -1.35
C MET A 228 -6.45 -0.13 -0.83
N TYR A 229 -6.06 -0.20 0.44
CA TYR A 229 -4.99 0.65 0.95
C TYR A 229 -3.65 0.08 0.46
N THR A 230 -3.00 0.83 -0.41
CA THR A 230 -1.73 0.44 -1.07
C THR A 230 -0.52 1.02 -0.37
N GLU A 231 -0.71 2.03 0.49
CA GLU A 231 0.34 2.62 1.30
C GLU A 231 -0.23 3.23 2.58
N ALA A 232 0.47 3.01 3.69
CA ALA A 232 0.18 3.67 4.96
C ALA A 232 1.42 3.67 5.85
N CYS A 233 1.66 4.80 6.52
CA CYS A 233 2.74 4.93 7.51
C CYS A 233 2.33 5.96 8.56
N ASN A 234 2.75 5.72 9.80
CA ASN A 234 2.74 6.79 10.80
C ASN A 234 3.84 7.79 10.45
N LEU A 235 3.45 8.99 10.01
CA LEU A 235 4.37 10.10 9.72
C LEU A 235 4.93 10.75 11.00
N VAL A 236 5.37 9.93 11.94
CA VAL A 236 5.96 10.33 13.22
C VAL A 236 7.43 9.92 13.20
N ARG A 237 8.30 10.82 13.63
CA ARG A 237 9.72 10.52 13.83
C ARG A 237 9.85 9.49 14.93
N VAL A 238 10.66 8.46 14.69
CA VAL A 238 11.06 7.51 15.74
C VAL A 238 12.46 7.87 16.18
N THR A 239 12.61 8.07 17.48
CA THR A 239 13.89 7.99 18.17
C THR A 239 13.96 6.68 18.94
N ARG A 240 15.15 6.34 19.46
CA ARG A 240 15.32 5.13 20.27
C ARG A 240 14.41 5.12 21.50
N GLU A 241 14.09 6.29 22.03
CA GLU A 241 13.19 6.51 23.16
C GLU A 241 11.72 6.23 22.83
N ASP A 242 11.35 6.31 21.54
CA ASP A 242 9.98 6.09 21.06
C ASP A 242 9.71 4.61 20.68
N LEU A 243 10.72 3.74 20.73
CA LEU A 243 10.56 2.32 20.40
C LEU A 243 9.59 1.67 21.40
N GLY A 244 8.57 0.99 20.88
CA GLY A 244 7.54 0.36 21.69
C GLY A 244 6.34 1.26 21.99
N ASP A 245 6.27 2.49 21.46
CA ASP A 245 5.11 3.36 21.64
C ASP A 245 3.82 2.70 21.14
N TRP A 246 2.95 2.36 22.10
CA TRP A 246 1.70 1.66 21.86
C TRP A 246 0.72 2.48 21.03
N GLU A 247 0.69 3.81 21.20
CA GLU A 247 -0.21 4.69 20.47
C GLU A 247 0.01 4.64 18.96
N VAL A 248 1.25 4.39 18.53
CA VAL A 248 1.58 4.18 17.12
C VAL A 248 0.85 2.96 16.57
N GLY A 249 0.79 1.86 17.33
CA GLY A 249 0.05 0.65 16.97
C GLY A 249 -1.46 0.86 16.99
N GLU A 250 -1.98 1.59 17.97
CA GLU A 250 -3.40 1.90 18.08
C GLU A 250 -3.95 2.68 16.87
N ARG A 251 -3.14 3.55 16.27
CA ARG A 251 -3.52 4.24 15.02
C ARG A 251 -3.73 3.26 13.86
N TYR A 252 -2.93 2.19 13.78
CA TYR A 252 -3.14 1.10 12.81
C TYR A 252 -4.44 0.35 13.10
N ALA A 253 -4.73 0.02 14.37
CA ALA A 253 -6.01 -0.59 14.74
C ALA A 253 -7.21 0.23 14.25
N ASN A 254 -7.22 1.52 14.57
CA ASN A 254 -8.29 2.42 14.17
C ASN A 254 -8.43 2.49 12.63
N SER A 255 -7.32 2.66 11.92
CA SER A 255 -7.31 2.74 10.45
C SER A 255 -7.83 1.47 9.80
N MET A 256 -7.30 0.30 10.18
CA MET A 256 -7.68 -0.98 9.59
C MET A 256 -9.13 -1.35 9.92
N LEU A 257 -9.62 -1.09 11.14
CA LEU A 257 -11.02 -1.30 11.51
C LEU A 257 -11.97 -0.42 10.69
N GLN A 258 -11.63 0.86 10.50
CA GLN A 258 -12.41 1.74 9.64
C GLN A 258 -12.37 1.27 8.19
N ALA A 259 -11.20 0.91 7.66
CA ALA A 259 -11.04 0.47 6.29
C ALA A 259 -11.87 -0.80 6.01
N PHE A 260 -11.70 -1.86 6.80
CA PHE A 260 -12.35 -3.15 6.54
C PHE A 260 -13.87 -3.14 6.81
N ASN A 261 -14.38 -2.24 7.65
CA ASN A 261 -15.82 -2.01 7.76
C ASN A 261 -16.41 -1.16 6.62
N ASN A 262 -15.56 -0.66 5.72
CA ASN A 262 -15.92 0.24 4.64
C ASN A 262 -15.41 -0.26 3.28
N TRP A 263 -15.67 -1.53 2.96
CA TRP A 263 -15.44 -2.15 1.64
C TRP A 263 -13.99 -2.27 1.19
N VAL A 264 -13.01 -1.89 2.02
CA VAL A 264 -11.60 -2.10 1.72
C VAL A 264 -11.28 -3.60 1.81
N VAL A 265 -10.62 -4.14 0.79
CA VAL A 265 -10.32 -5.58 0.67
C VAL A 265 -8.87 -5.94 0.98
N GLY A 266 -8.01 -4.93 1.18
CA GLY A 266 -6.58 -5.10 1.45
C GLY A 266 -5.96 -3.84 2.02
N TRP A 267 -4.87 -4.02 2.77
CA TRP A 267 -4.17 -2.93 3.44
C TRP A 267 -2.67 -3.23 3.45
N THR A 268 -1.85 -2.26 3.04
CA THR A 268 -0.40 -2.43 2.85
C THR A 268 0.35 -1.33 3.60
N ASP A 269 1.22 -1.75 4.52
CA ASP A 269 2.18 -0.86 5.21
C ASP A 269 3.20 -0.29 4.24
N TRP A 270 3.86 0.80 4.61
CA TRP A 270 4.79 1.47 3.71
C TRP A 270 6.16 0.77 3.65
N ASN A 271 7.11 1.17 4.48
CA ASN A 271 8.42 0.54 4.56
C ASN A 271 8.37 -0.72 5.44
N MET A 272 8.85 -1.85 4.92
CA MET A 272 8.93 -3.09 5.71
C MET A 272 9.89 -2.99 6.89
N ALA A 273 10.96 -2.20 6.76
CA ALA A 273 11.93 -1.98 7.81
C ALA A 273 12.68 -0.67 7.56
N LEU A 274 13.00 0.05 8.63
CA LEU A 274 13.86 1.24 8.62
C LEU A 274 14.93 1.12 9.71
N ASN A 275 15.98 1.93 9.64
CA ASN A 275 16.96 2.01 10.72
C ASN A 275 16.44 2.82 11.92
N GLU A 276 17.25 2.94 12.98
CA GLU A 276 16.91 3.71 14.19
C GLU A 276 16.65 5.21 13.95
N ASP A 277 17.04 5.74 12.78
CA ASP A 277 16.80 7.14 12.38
C ASP A 277 15.62 7.28 11.40
N GLY A 278 14.91 6.19 11.08
CA GLY A 278 13.78 6.20 10.15
C GLY A 278 14.13 6.30 8.67
N GLY A 279 15.33 5.85 8.27
CA GLY A 279 15.84 5.83 6.90
C GLY A 279 16.49 4.49 6.50
N PRO A 280 17.33 4.48 5.44
CA PRO A 280 17.80 5.64 4.64
C PRO A 280 16.74 6.19 3.67
N ALA A 281 16.80 7.48 3.36
CA ALA A 281 15.94 8.14 2.38
C ALA A 281 16.66 9.28 1.64
N THR A 282 16.18 9.63 0.45
CA THR A 282 16.74 10.70 -0.42
C THR A 282 16.68 12.08 0.21
N PHE A 283 15.83 12.26 1.21
CA PHE A 283 15.62 13.51 1.94
C PHE A 283 16.35 13.54 3.29
N ASN A 284 17.11 12.51 3.67
CA ASN A 284 17.80 12.48 4.97
C ASN A 284 18.88 13.56 5.13
N ASP A 285 19.39 14.12 4.03
CA ASP A 285 20.29 15.29 4.06
C ASP A 285 19.53 16.61 4.31
N ASN A 286 18.19 16.58 4.30
CA ASN A 286 17.36 17.73 4.63
C ASN A 286 17.09 17.76 6.15
N PRO A 287 17.68 18.72 6.89
CA PRO A 287 17.55 18.78 8.35
C PRO A 287 16.12 19.08 8.83
N THR A 288 15.18 19.39 7.93
CA THR A 288 13.77 19.66 8.25
C THR A 288 12.83 18.47 7.97
N ILE A 289 13.31 17.42 7.31
CA ILE A 289 12.52 16.21 7.03
C ILE A 289 13.06 15.10 7.92
N TRP A 290 12.25 14.71 8.89
CA TRP A 290 12.58 13.66 9.85
C TRP A 290 12.30 12.30 9.24
N GLY A 291 13.13 11.29 9.53
CA GLY A 291 12.85 9.91 9.17
C GLY A 291 11.51 9.43 9.75
N TYR A 292 10.94 8.41 9.13
CA TYR A 292 9.59 7.92 9.45
C TYR A 292 9.61 6.60 10.21
N ASN A 293 8.46 6.19 10.73
CA ASN A 293 8.32 4.94 11.46
C ASN A 293 8.13 3.74 10.50
N ALA A 294 8.52 2.55 10.95
CA ALA A 294 8.22 1.28 10.32
C ALA A 294 7.87 0.24 11.40
N ALA A 295 7.07 -0.76 11.02
CA ALA A 295 6.73 -1.86 11.91
C ALA A 295 7.95 -2.66 12.41
N ILE A 296 9.08 -2.59 11.69
CA ILE A 296 10.38 -3.13 12.11
C ILE A 296 11.45 -2.03 12.07
N ILE A 297 12.15 -1.86 13.18
CA ILE A 297 13.33 -0.97 13.26
C ILE A 297 14.59 -1.83 13.39
N VAL A 298 15.61 -1.55 12.59
CA VAL A 298 16.85 -2.33 12.50
C VAL A 298 18.01 -1.56 13.15
N ASN A 299 18.63 -2.17 14.15
CA ASN A 299 19.92 -1.75 14.70
C ASN A 299 21.02 -2.62 14.09
N ALA A 300 21.64 -2.14 13.02
CA ALA A 300 22.69 -2.87 12.33
C ALA A 300 23.96 -3.03 13.18
N THR A 301 24.24 -2.11 14.11
CA THR A 301 25.45 -2.19 14.97
C THR A 301 25.36 -3.29 16.02
N GLY A 302 24.14 -3.58 16.50
CA GLY A 302 23.86 -4.64 17.44
C GLY A 302 23.49 -5.99 16.80
N ASP A 303 23.40 -6.06 15.46
CA ASP A 303 22.83 -7.20 14.72
C ASP A 303 21.45 -7.62 15.26
N GLU A 304 20.60 -6.61 15.52
CA GLU A 304 19.28 -6.82 16.10
C GLU A 304 18.21 -5.98 15.39
N PHE A 305 16.94 -6.34 15.61
CA PHE A 305 15.80 -5.58 15.15
C PHE A 305 14.68 -5.58 16.18
N TYR A 306 13.91 -4.51 16.21
CA TYR A 306 12.82 -4.29 17.12
C TYR A 306 11.49 -4.42 16.38
N LYS A 307 10.60 -5.27 16.88
CA LYS A 307 9.22 -5.38 16.41
C LYS A 307 8.37 -4.33 17.14
N GLN A 308 7.91 -3.33 16.40
CA GLN A 308 7.11 -2.24 16.95
C GLN A 308 5.64 -2.65 17.10
N PRO A 309 4.85 -1.96 17.94
CA PRO A 309 3.41 -2.21 18.06
C PRO A 309 2.67 -2.34 16.72
N PRO A 310 2.90 -1.50 15.68
CA PRO A 310 2.27 -1.67 14.36
C PRO A 310 2.44 -3.06 13.73
N TYR A 311 3.55 -3.77 13.97
CA TYR A 311 3.72 -5.15 13.50
C TYR A 311 2.64 -6.07 14.10
N TYR A 312 2.41 -5.98 15.41
CA TYR A 312 1.46 -6.84 16.11
C TYR A 312 0.02 -6.49 15.73
N PHE A 313 -0.32 -5.20 15.66
CA PHE A 313 -1.64 -4.74 15.23
C PHE A 313 -1.99 -5.23 13.82
N GLN A 314 -1.04 -5.21 12.88
CA GLN A 314 -1.25 -5.79 11.54
C GLN A 314 -1.33 -7.33 11.57
N ALA A 315 -0.59 -7.99 12.47
CA ALA A 315 -0.61 -9.44 12.64
C ALA A 315 -1.98 -9.96 13.11
N HIS A 316 -2.74 -9.18 13.90
CA HIS A 316 -4.12 -9.49 14.29
C HIS A 316 -5.08 -9.66 13.09
N TYR A 317 -4.73 -9.14 11.91
CA TYR A 317 -5.44 -9.35 10.65
C TYR A 317 -4.73 -10.40 9.79
N SER A 318 -3.49 -10.14 9.41
CA SER A 318 -2.77 -10.92 8.40
C SER A 318 -2.56 -12.39 8.77
N MET A 319 -2.48 -12.72 10.06
CA MET A 319 -2.40 -14.12 10.50
C MET A 319 -3.75 -14.85 10.51
N PHE A 320 -4.86 -14.13 10.75
CA PHE A 320 -6.14 -14.74 11.09
C PHE A 320 -7.21 -14.58 10.01
N VAL A 321 -7.01 -13.64 9.07
CA VAL A 321 -7.93 -13.35 7.97
C VAL A 321 -7.25 -13.74 6.65
N PRO A 322 -7.24 -15.03 6.28
CA PRO A 322 -6.58 -15.49 5.06
C PRO A 322 -7.29 -14.97 3.79
N PRO A 323 -6.61 -14.99 2.63
CA PRO A 323 -7.20 -14.59 1.36
C PRO A 323 -8.49 -15.35 1.06
N GLY A 324 -9.51 -14.64 0.58
CA GLY A 324 -10.84 -15.21 0.33
C GLY A 324 -11.79 -15.19 1.53
N SER A 325 -11.34 -14.69 2.68
CA SER A 325 -12.25 -14.38 3.79
C SER A 325 -13.26 -13.31 3.38
N VAL A 326 -14.48 -13.42 3.88
CA VAL A 326 -15.59 -12.51 3.56
C VAL A 326 -15.94 -11.74 4.83
N HIS A 327 -16.06 -10.41 4.72
CA HIS A 327 -16.57 -9.59 5.82
C HIS A 327 -18.02 -9.99 6.14
N ILE A 328 -18.32 -10.15 7.42
CA ILE A 328 -19.68 -10.45 7.89
C ILE A 328 -20.16 -9.36 8.83
N GLN A 329 -21.46 -9.10 8.80
CA GLN A 329 -22.06 -8.07 9.62
C GLN A 329 -21.92 -8.41 11.11
N LEU A 330 -21.36 -7.46 11.87
CA LEU A 330 -21.32 -7.48 13.32
C LEU A 330 -22.04 -6.23 13.83
N THR A 331 -23.06 -6.42 14.67
CA THR A 331 -23.89 -5.30 15.17
C THR A 331 -23.61 -5.09 16.65
N TYR A 332 -23.12 -3.90 17.01
CA TYR A 332 -22.97 -3.50 18.42
C TYR A 332 -23.59 -2.10 18.62
N PRO A 333 -24.84 -2.00 19.10
CA PRO A 333 -25.60 -0.74 19.10
C PRO A 333 -25.01 0.39 19.94
N ASN A 334 -24.22 0.07 20.97
CA ASN A 334 -23.60 1.05 21.86
C ASN A 334 -22.16 0.61 22.18
N PRO A 335 -21.20 0.88 21.29
CA PRO A 335 -19.90 0.24 21.41
C PRO A 335 -19.05 0.72 22.59
N GLY A 336 -19.38 1.87 23.19
CA GLY A 336 -18.60 2.38 24.33
C GLY A 336 -17.11 2.57 24.01
N GLY A 337 -16.77 2.77 22.73
CA GLY A 337 -15.39 2.84 22.25
C GLY A 337 -14.76 1.50 21.83
N LEU A 338 -15.49 0.38 21.89
CA LEU A 338 -15.05 -0.92 21.36
C LEU A 338 -15.25 -0.99 19.84
N LEU A 339 -14.17 -0.82 19.10
CA LEU A 339 -14.17 -1.00 17.66
C LEU A 339 -14.07 -2.49 17.31
N HIS A 340 -14.73 -2.90 16.23
CA HIS A 340 -14.86 -4.31 15.90
C HIS A 340 -15.02 -4.55 14.40
N VAL A 341 -14.59 -5.72 13.94
CA VAL A 341 -14.84 -6.23 12.59
C VAL A 341 -14.89 -7.75 12.64
N ALA A 342 -15.67 -8.37 11.76
CA ALA A 342 -15.79 -9.81 11.70
C ALA A 342 -15.66 -10.34 10.26
N PHE A 343 -15.09 -11.55 10.15
CA PHE A 343 -14.90 -12.24 8.87
C PHE A 343 -15.27 -13.71 8.99
N LEU A 344 -15.78 -14.26 7.89
CA LEU A 344 -15.89 -15.70 7.67
C LEU A 344 -14.76 -16.15 6.75
N THR A 345 -13.93 -17.07 7.24
CA THR A 345 -12.79 -17.61 6.49
C THR A 345 -13.23 -18.71 5.50
N PRO A 346 -12.43 -19.02 4.45
CA PRO A 346 -12.71 -20.14 3.55
C PRO A 346 -12.81 -21.51 4.25
N GLU A 347 -12.22 -21.65 5.44
CA GLU A 347 -12.28 -22.85 6.27
C GLU A 347 -13.49 -22.87 7.22
N ASN A 348 -14.43 -21.94 7.04
CA ASN A 348 -15.64 -21.76 7.83
C ASN A 348 -15.41 -21.33 9.30
N ASN A 349 -14.22 -20.85 9.66
CA ASN A 349 -14.00 -20.20 10.95
C ASN A 349 -14.53 -18.75 10.90
N VAL A 350 -15.18 -18.31 11.98
CA VAL A 350 -15.49 -16.90 12.22
C VAL A 350 -14.33 -16.28 12.98
N VAL A 351 -13.89 -15.11 12.51
CA VAL A 351 -12.80 -14.32 13.08
C VAL A 351 -13.37 -12.98 13.48
N VAL A 352 -13.32 -12.65 14.76
CA VAL A 352 -13.75 -11.36 15.30
C VAL A 352 -12.53 -10.64 15.85
N ILE A 353 -12.26 -9.45 15.33
CA ILE A 353 -11.19 -8.58 15.84
C ILE A 353 -11.85 -7.46 16.62
N LEU A 354 -11.45 -7.31 17.89
CA LEU A 354 -11.95 -6.31 18.83
C LEU A 354 -10.79 -5.42 19.25
N TYR A 355 -11.00 -4.11 19.22
CA TYR A 355 -10.05 -3.12 19.72
C TYR A 355 -10.71 -2.23 20.76
N ASN A 356 -10.15 -2.23 21.96
CA ASN A 356 -10.53 -1.35 23.05
C ASN A 356 -9.49 -0.25 23.19
N GLY A 357 -9.83 0.95 22.70
CA GLY A 357 -8.98 2.14 22.85
C GLY A 357 -9.13 2.86 24.20
N ASN A 358 -10.04 2.41 25.07
CA ASN A 358 -10.30 3.04 26.36
C ASN A 358 -9.27 2.62 27.42
N ASP A 359 -9.17 3.41 28.48
CA ASP A 359 -8.34 3.12 29.66
C ASP A 359 -8.97 2.14 30.65
N GLN A 360 -10.15 1.59 30.32
CA GLN A 360 -10.87 0.63 31.16
C GLN A 360 -11.22 -0.62 30.36
N ASP A 361 -11.26 -1.76 31.04
CA ASP A 361 -11.69 -3.02 30.45
C ASP A 361 -13.17 -2.96 30.04
N ILE A 362 -13.50 -3.66 28.96
CA ILE A 362 -14.87 -3.79 28.45
C ILE A 362 -15.29 -5.27 28.48
N PRO A 363 -16.11 -5.68 29.46
CA PRO A 363 -16.76 -6.98 29.44
C PRO A 363 -17.66 -7.09 28.20
N THR A 364 -17.36 -8.06 27.34
CA THR A 364 -17.99 -8.22 26.02
C THR A 364 -18.52 -9.64 25.88
N VAL A 365 -19.70 -9.79 25.29
CA VAL A 365 -20.26 -11.09 24.90
C VAL A 365 -20.49 -11.07 23.39
N ILE A 366 -19.77 -11.93 22.67
CA ILE A 366 -20.01 -12.20 21.26
C ILE A 366 -21.16 -13.21 21.19
N ILE A 367 -22.22 -12.86 20.46
CA ILE A 367 -23.41 -13.70 20.28
C ILE A 367 -23.47 -14.13 18.83
N ASP A 368 -23.28 -15.42 18.59
CA ASP A 368 -23.42 -16.04 17.29
C ASP A 368 -24.64 -16.98 17.33
N PRO A 369 -25.72 -16.70 16.58
CA PRO A 369 -26.94 -17.51 16.61
C PRO A 369 -26.73 -18.99 16.24
N GLU A 370 -25.68 -19.31 15.48
CA GLU A 370 -25.37 -20.67 15.04
C GLU A 370 -24.33 -21.35 15.94
N ARG A 371 -23.44 -20.57 16.56
CA ARG A 371 -22.23 -21.09 17.26
C ARG A 371 -22.21 -20.82 18.76
N GLY A 372 -23.20 -20.09 19.28
CA GLY A 372 -23.36 -19.81 20.71
C GLY A 372 -22.68 -18.50 21.15
N ASN A 373 -22.41 -18.41 22.45
CA ASN A 373 -21.95 -17.18 23.07
C ASN A 373 -20.52 -17.31 23.61
N ILE A 374 -19.71 -16.29 23.39
CA ILE A 374 -18.33 -16.19 23.91
C ILE A 374 -18.24 -14.95 24.78
N SER A 375 -17.95 -15.13 26.06
CA SER A 375 -17.68 -14.02 26.99
C SER A 375 -16.18 -13.77 27.05
N ILE A 376 -15.79 -12.50 26.89
CA ILE A 376 -14.40 -12.04 26.98
C ILE A 376 -14.35 -10.71 27.71
N ASN A 377 -13.34 -10.53 28.55
CA ASN A 377 -13.01 -9.22 29.09
C ASN A 377 -11.97 -8.58 28.15
N VAL A 378 -12.37 -7.57 27.37
CA VAL A 378 -11.45 -6.89 26.46
C VAL A 378 -10.68 -5.86 27.26
N GLU A 379 -9.42 -6.14 27.59
CA GLU A 379 -8.59 -5.30 28.45
C GLU A 379 -8.44 -3.87 27.89
N ALA A 380 -8.20 -2.90 28.78
CA ALA A 380 -7.88 -1.53 28.40
C ALA A 380 -6.73 -1.47 27.38
N ARG A 381 -6.84 -0.56 26.40
CA ARG A 381 -5.79 -0.28 25.40
C ARG A 381 -5.30 -1.55 24.69
N SER A 382 -6.22 -2.46 24.32
CA SER A 382 -5.86 -3.78 23.77
C SER A 382 -6.54 -4.08 22.44
N ILE A 383 -5.91 -4.96 21.64
CA ILE A 383 -6.49 -5.58 20.46
C ILE A 383 -6.54 -7.10 20.66
N ASN A 384 -7.68 -7.70 20.33
CA ASN A 384 -7.96 -9.12 20.53
C ASN A 384 -8.50 -9.72 19.24
N THR A 385 -7.99 -10.90 18.85
CA THR A 385 -8.55 -11.68 17.74
C THR A 385 -9.12 -12.99 18.28
N ILE A 386 -10.42 -13.17 18.14
CA ILE A 386 -11.16 -14.35 18.56
C ILE A 386 -11.47 -15.17 17.31
N VAL A 387 -11.04 -16.43 17.30
CA VAL A 387 -11.30 -17.37 16.19
C VAL A 387 -12.10 -18.55 16.74
N TYR A 388 -13.25 -18.82 16.13
CA TYR A 388 -14.12 -19.93 16.53
C TYR A 388 -14.83 -20.54 15.33
N LYS A 389 -15.34 -21.77 15.51
CA LYS A 389 -15.95 -22.57 14.47
C LYS A 389 -17.43 -22.81 14.72
#